data_AF-A0A8K0KG90-F1
#
_entry.id   AF-A0A8K0KG90-F1
#
_cell.length_a   1.000
_cell.length_b   1.000
_cell.length_c   1.000
_cell.angle_alpha   90.00
_cell.angle_beta   90.00
_cell.angle_gamma   90.00
#
_symmetry.space_group_name_H-M   'P 1'
#
loop_
_entity.id
_entity.type
_entity.pdbx_description
1 polymer ?
#
loop_
_entity_poly.entity_id
_entity_poly.type
_entity_poly.pdbx_seq_one_letter_code
_entity_poly.pdbx_strand_id
1 'polypeptide(L)'
;MRHSFKMTLCSKMTVEPVLFLFMLAMFMQYTVFQELIYQTVCLSNFNASICDALNEKDNRQSLIQVQREASDWVMWASISFAIPSIIATNLLGSWGDTYGRKLPLVLPSLGTAVGTIVFVSASVFGTTTLPWLLIGSALSGISGGFVGCVMAVTSYISEVSNREARTSRVSLLEISFSLAAAIGPTSAAYLSNAVNIDAVFMVCLTCHAILIAYVVLYLSDVRRSLQNPVNVTWREVLGTNHLIGAVRSCFRYREDNRRSSLICLLICSLIVMTVVEVPPVYMLGYLCMPAIRSLISKQVEADELGKVFAFVAMLQNLSTLFGSLTFNGLYPITRSILPGLVFEIGACLLLIPLLIITFGPQWDVPQIDYANVQEPNVEEEEG
;
A
#
# COMPACT_ATOMS: atom_id res chain seq x y z
N MET A 1 -35.47 -4.36 -6.98
CA MET A 1 -34.07 -4.69 -7.36
C MET A 1 -33.00 -3.83 -6.67
N ARG A 2 -33.00 -2.49 -6.73
CA ARG A 2 -31.99 -1.65 -6.06
C ARG A 2 -31.92 -1.77 -4.52
N HIS A 3 -33.06 -2.01 -3.86
CA HIS A 3 -33.09 -2.13 -2.40
C HIS A 3 -32.57 -3.48 -1.88
N SER A 4 -32.80 -4.56 -2.63
CA SER A 4 -32.26 -5.90 -2.36
C SER A 4 -30.75 -5.93 -2.51
N PHE A 5 -30.18 -5.23 -3.50
CA PHE A 5 -28.74 -5.18 -3.72
C PHE A 5 -27.98 -4.44 -2.60
N LYS A 6 -28.54 -3.34 -2.05
CA LYS A 6 -27.93 -2.60 -0.93
C LYS A 6 -27.89 -3.40 0.38
N MET A 7 -28.92 -4.19 0.68
CA MET A 7 -28.96 -5.01 1.90
C MET A 7 -27.99 -6.20 1.85
N THR A 8 -27.77 -6.80 0.68
CA THR A 8 -26.81 -7.92 0.51
C THR A 8 -25.34 -7.47 0.51
N LEU A 9 -25.06 -6.21 0.17
CA LEU A 9 -23.69 -5.68 0.13
C LEU A 9 -23.14 -5.38 1.53
N CYS A 10 -23.94 -4.74 2.40
CA CYS A 10 -23.52 -4.44 3.77
C CYS A 10 -23.39 -5.68 4.67
N SER A 11 -24.19 -6.73 4.44
CA SER A 11 -24.04 -7.98 5.22
C SER A 11 -22.82 -8.83 4.81
N LYS A 12 -22.08 -8.42 3.77
CA LYS A 12 -20.88 -9.10 3.24
C LYS A 12 -19.60 -8.26 3.34
N MET A 13 -19.67 -7.04 3.90
CA MET A 13 -18.48 -6.23 4.18
C MET A 13 -17.74 -6.83 5.38
N THR A 14 -16.46 -7.11 5.21
CA THR A 14 -15.56 -7.66 6.24
C THR A 14 -14.29 -6.81 6.32
N VAL A 15 -13.30 -7.00 5.46
CA VAL A 15 -11.99 -6.33 5.50
C VAL A 15 -11.91 -5.04 4.68
N GLU A 16 -12.95 -4.71 3.94
CA GLU A 16 -12.99 -3.50 3.10
C GLU A 16 -12.87 -2.19 3.93
N PRO A 17 -13.56 -2.03 5.08
CA PRO A 17 -13.34 -0.88 5.98
C PRO A 17 -11.91 -0.78 6.51
N VAL A 18 -11.24 -1.91 6.74
CA VAL A 18 -9.85 -1.95 7.23
C VAL A 18 -8.92 -1.29 6.24
N LEU A 19 -9.03 -1.68 4.96
CA LEU A 19 -8.20 -1.09 3.91
C LEU A 19 -8.52 0.39 3.70
N PHE A 20 -9.80 0.76 3.68
CA PHE A 20 -10.20 2.16 3.53
C PHE A 20 -9.61 3.06 4.63
N LEU A 21 -9.83 2.70 5.90
CA LEU A 21 -9.37 3.50 7.04
C LEU A 21 -7.84 3.59 7.10
N PHE A 22 -7.15 2.48 6.85
CA PHE A 22 -5.68 2.46 6.82
C PHE A 22 -5.15 3.40 5.74
N MET A 23 -5.65 3.25 4.51
CA MET A 23 -5.15 4.04 3.38
C MET A 23 -5.52 5.51 3.52
N LEU A 24 -6.71 5.83 4.05
CA LEU A 24 -7.10 7.20 4.30
C LEU A 24 -6.13 7.87 5.28
N ALA A 25 -5.86 7.22 6.41
CA ALA A 25 -4.89 7.71 7.40
C ALA A 25 -3.49 7.85 6.80
N MET A 26 -3.05 6.87 5.99
CA MET A 26 -1.73 6.89 5.38
C MET A 26 -1.59 8.03 4.36
N PHE A 27 -2.57 8.20 3.46
CA PHE A 27 -2.54 9.28 2.47
C PHE A 27 -2.63 10.66 3.12
N MET A 28 -3.45 10.83 4.16
CA MET A 28 -3.48 12.07 4.95
C MET A 28 -2.12 12.34 5.61
N GLN A 29 -1.54 11.31 6.25
CA GLN A 29 -0.24 11.41 6.91
C GLN A 29 0.88 11.77 5.93
N TYR A 30 0.92 11.17 4.75
CA TYR A 30 1.97 11.41 3.77
C TYR A 30 2.01 12.89 3.31
N THR A 31 0.83 13.50 3.13
CA THR A 31 0.70 14.92 2.77
C THR A 31 1.32 15.83 3.82
N VAL A 32 0.97 15.67 5.10
CA VAL A 32 1.52 16.52 6.17
C VAL A 32 2.92 16.13 6.62
N PHE A 33 3.34 14.90 6.37
CA PHE A 33 4.71 14.45 6.69
C PHE A 33 5.74 15.16 5.82
N GLN A 34 5.46 15.35 4.53
CA GLN A 34 6.30 16.16 3.66
C GLN A 34 6.37 17.61 4.17
N GLU A 35 5.23 18.21 4.53
CA GLU A 35 5.16 19.55 5.10
C GLU A 35 5.98 19.69 6.39
N LEU A 36 5.88 18.72 7.30
CA LEU A 36 6.64 18.66 8.55
C LEU A 36 8.16 18.61 8.31
N ILE A 37 8.62 17.79 7.35
CA ILE A 37 10.04 17.75 6.98
C ILE A 37 10.50 19.11 6.45
N TYR A 38 9.71 19.73 5.56
CA TYR A 38 10.02 21.06 5.01
C TYR A 38 10.17 22.12 6.11
N GLN A 39 9.23 22.17 7.06
CA GLN A 39 9.27 23.10 8.19
C GLN A 39 10.48 22.83 9.09
N THR A 40 10.73 21.56 9.41
CA THR A 40 11.85 21.16 10.30
C THR A 40 13.20 21.49 9.67
N VAL A 41 13.40 21.21 8.38
CA VAL A 41 14.62 21.55 7.64
C VAL A 41 14.83 23.07 7.59
N CYS A 42 13.76 23.83 7.37
CA CYS A 42 13.85 25.29 7.34
C CYS A 42 14.28 25.85 8.70
N LEU A 43 13.60 25.45 9.77
CA LEU A 43 13.89 25.93 11.13
C LEU A 43 15.25 25.46 11.66
N SER A 44 15.80 24.36 11.12
CA SER A 44 17.15 23.89 11.45
C SER A 44 18.25 24.73 10.80
N ASN A 45 17.96 25.41 9.68
CA ASN A 45 18.95 26.15 8.89
C ASN A 45 18.77 27.68 9.00
N PHE A 46 17.54 28.14 9.25
CA PHE A 46 17.15 29.55 9.15
C PHE A 46 16.26 29.98 10.32
N ASN A 47 16.15 31.29 10.50
CA ASN A 47 15.25 31.88 11.49
C ASN A 47 13.78 31.73 11.06
N ALA A 48 12.87 31.71 12.03
CA ALA A 48 11.43 31.59 11.81
C ALA A 48 10.89 32.59 10.76
N SER A 49 11.34 33.85 10.78
CA SER A 49 10.89 34.87 9.83
C SER A 49 11.23 34.55 8.37
N ILE A 50 12.36 33.87 8.11
CA ILE A 50 12.75 33.44 6.76
C ILE A 50 11.87 32.26 6.34
N CYS A 51 11.53 31.36 7.26
CA CYS A 51 10.66 30.22 7.00
C CYS A 51 9.22 30.64 6.69
N ASP A 52 8.70 31.64 7.41
CA ASP A 52 7.37 32.21 7.14
C ASP A 52 7.30 32.90 5.77
N ALA A 53 8.41 33.54 5.35
CA ALA A 53 8.54 34.23 4.08
C ALA A 53 9.26 33.38 3.00
N LEU A 54 9.34 32.05 3.15
CA LEU A 54 10.24 31.21 2.32
C LEU A 54 9.88 31.24 0.83
N ASN A 55 8.59 31.42 0.51
CA ASN A 55 8.09 31.47 -0.86
C ASN A 55 8.25 32.86 -1.52
N GLU A 56 8.75 33.87 -0.79
CA GLU A 56 9.01 35.19 -1.35
C GLU A 56 10.23 35.16 -2.30
N LYS A 57 10.22 36.05 -3.30
CA LYS A 57 11.25 36.10 -4.34
C LYS A 57 12.66 36.32 -3.78
N ASP A 58 12.77 37.06 -2.68
CA ASP A 58 14.04 37.40 -2.04
C ASP A 58 14.68 36.17 -1.36
N ASN A 59 13.86 35.19 -0.95
CA ASN A 59 14.30 33.97 -0.27
C ASN A 59 14.54 32.79 -1.21
N ARG A 60 14.68 33.03 -2.52
CA ARG A 60 14.81 31.97 -3.53
C ARG A 60 15.99 31.01 -3.28
N GLN A 61 17.11 31.50 -2.76
CA GLN A 61 18.26 30.64 -2.42
C GLN A 61 17.95 29.74 -1.22
N SER A 62 17.36 30.31 -0.16
CA SER A 62 16.90 29.58 1.01
C SER A 62 15.86 28.51 0.64
N LEU A 63 14.91 28.86 -0.23
CA LEU A 63 13.91 27.92 -0.75
C LEU A 63 14.56 26.73 -1.48
N ILE A 64 15.51 26.97 -2.38
CA ILE A 64 16.22 25.91 -3.10
C ILE A 64 17.00 25.01 -2.14
N GLN A 65 17.65 25.59 -1.13
CA GLN A 65 18.38 24.84 -0.12
C GLN A 65 17.44 23.94 0.70
N VAL A 66 16.36 24.51 1.25
CA VAL A 66 15.36 23.75 2.01
C VAL A 66 14.74 22.64 1.16
N GLN A 67 14.35 22.93 -0.09
CA GLN A 67 13.78 21.93 -1.01
C GLN A 67 14.73 20.77 -1.26
N ARG A 68 16.02 21.03 -1.47
CA ARG A 68 17.02 19.99 -1.72
C ARG A 68 17.21 19.10 -0.49
N GLU A 69 17.44 19.71 0.65
CA GLU A 69 17.67 18.97 1.90
C GLU A 69 16.41 18.22 2.36
N ALA A 70 15.23 18.83 2.28
CA ALA A 70 13.96 18.16 2.58
C ALA A 70 13.74 16.94 1.68
N SER A 71 14.07 17.04 0.39
CA SER A 71 13.97 15.91 -0.55
C SER A 71 14.91 14.77 -0.18
N ASP A 72 16.14 15.07 0.28
CA ASP A 72 17.07 14.06 0.80
C ASP A 72 16.51 13.37 2.06
N TRP A 73 15.91 14.12 2.98
CA TRP A 73 15.26 13.55 4.18
C TRP A 73 14.01 12.72 3.88
N VAL A 74 13.19 13.13 2.92
CA VAL A 74 12.04 12.34 2.44
C VAL A 74 12.52 11.01 1.82
N MET A 75 13.62 11.04 1.05
CA MET A 75 14.23 9.83 0.51
C MET A 75 14.72 8.90 1.62
N TRP A 76 15.44 9.42 2.63
CA TRP A 76 15.88 8.63 3.78
C TRP A 76 14.71 8.06 4.57
N ALA A 77 13.64 8.83 4.80
CA ALA A 77 12.43 8.35 5.45
C ALA A 77 11.78 7.20 4.65
N SER A 78 11.76 7.32 3.32
CA SER A 78 11.24 6.28 2.43
C SER A 78 12.08 5.00 2.51
N ILE A 79 13.41 5.11 2.58
CA ILE A 79 14.32 3.95 2.77
C ILE A 79 14.09 3.32 4.15
N SER A 80 14.03 4.13 5.20
CA SER A 80 13.77 3.71 6.58
C SER A 80 12.43 2.99 6.73
N PHE A 81 11.43 3.36 5.93
CA PHE A 81 10.14 2.68 5.87
C PHE A 81 10.19 1.40 5.01
N ALA A 82 10.68 1.49 3.77
CA ALA A 82 10.51 0.45 2.75
C ALA A 82 11.30 -0.81 3.07
N ILE A 83 12.57 -0.69 3.51
CA ILE A 83 13.42 -1.85 3.78
C ILE A 83 12.83 -2.72 4.90
N PRO A 84 12.48 -2.16 6.09
CA PRO A 84 11.82 -2.94 7.12
C PRO A 84 10.44 -3.45 6.71
N SER A 85 9.65 -2.68 5.94
CA SER A 85 8.33 -3.09 5.44
C SER A 85 8.38 -4.34 4.58
N ILE A 86 9.37 -4.44 3.68
CA ILE A 86 9.55 -5.65 2.85
C ILE A 86 9.79 -6.87 3.75
N ILE A 87 10.71 -6.76 4.72
CA ILE A 87 11.06 -7.86 5.62
C ILE A 87 9.84 -8.23 6.48
N ALA A 88 9.24 -7.25 7.15
CA ALA A 88 8.10 -7.44 8.05
C ALA A 88 6.88 -8.02 7.33
N THR A 89 6.58 -7.58 6.11
CA THR A 89 5.44 -8.09 5.34
C THR A 89 5.61 -9.57 5.01
N ASN A 90 6.81 -10.01 4.66
CA ASN A 90 7.07 -11.44 4.43
C ASN A 90 6.84 -12.27 5.70
N LEU A 91 7.31 -11.77 6.85
CA LEU A 91 7.11 -12.42 8.14
C LEU A 91 5.63 -12.47 8.54
N LEU A 92 4.90 -11.37 8.35
CA LEU A 92 3.47 -11.29 8.61
C LEU A 92 2.66 -12.20 7.68
N GLY A 93 3.08 -12.37 6.42
CA GLY A 93 2.47 -13.32 5.51
C GLY A 93 2.61 -14.75 6.00
N SER A 94 3.82 -15.16 6.38
CA SER A 94 4.09 -16.49 6.96
C SER A 94 3.31 -16.73 8.26
N TRP A 95 3.29 -15.73 9.14
CA TRP A 95 2.51 -15.78 10.37
C TRP A 95 1.02 -15.96 10.07
N GLY A 96 0.49 -15.19 9.11
CA GLY A 96 -0.90 -15.25 8.68
C GLY A 96 -1.30 -16.63 8.17
N ASP A 97 -0.42 -17.29 7.42
CA ASP A 97 -0.64 -18.62 6.89
C ASP A 97 -0.63 -19.72 7.97
N THR A 98 0.02 -19.45 9.11
CA THR A 98 0.29 -20.46 10.15
C THR A 98 -0.61 -20.31 11.38
N TYR A 99 -0.73 -19.09 11.92
CA TYR A 99 -1.35 -18.82 13.22
C TYR A 99 -2.68 -18.05 13.11
N GLY A 100 -3.07 -17.63 11.90
CA GLY A 100 -4.31 -16.88 11.67
C GLY A 100 -4.05 -15.44 11.20
N ARG A 101 -5.10 -14.83 10.65
CA ARG A 101 -5.00 -13.57 9.89
C ARG A 101 -5.19 -12.30 10.72
N LYS A 102 -5.63 -12.42 11.98
CA LYS A 102 -5.94 -11.25 12.81
C LYS A 102 -4.71 -10.39 13.14
N LEU A 103 -3.57 -10.99 13.47
CA LEU A 103 -2.34 -10.26 13.79
C LEU A 103 -1.78 -9.47 12.57
N PRO A 104 -1.65 -10.07 11.37
CA PRO A 104 -1.27 -9.34 10.16
C PRO A 104 -2.16 -8.15 9.80
N LEU A 105 -3.43 -8.15 10.21
CA LEU A 105 -4.36 -7.03 9.99
C LEU A 105 -4.18 -5.89 10.99
N VAL A 106 -3.80 -6.19 12.24
CA VAL A 106 -3.64 -5.21 13.31
C VAL A 106 -2.25 -4.56 13.31
N LEU A 107 -1.19 -5.36 13.11
CA LEU A 107 0.18 -4.91 13.34
C LEU A 107 0.58 -3.68 12.49
N PRO A 108 0.27 -3.61 11.18
CA PRO A 108 0.59 -2.44 10.37
C PRO A 108 -0.04 -1.15 10.89
N SER A 109 -1.29 -1.22 11.36
CA SER A 109 -2.02 -0.07 11.90
C SER A 109 -1.44 0.36 13.25
N LEU A 110 -1.06 -0.60 14.10
CA LEU A 110 -0.44 -0.33 15.39
C LEU A 110 0.91 0.37 15.23
N GLY A 111 1.82 -0.19 14.41
CA GLY A 111 3.14 0.42 14.24
C GLY A 111 3.10 1.74 13.49
N THR A 112 2.17 1.90 12.54
CA THR A 112 1.95 3.21 11.89
C THR A 112 1.43 4.22 12.90
N ALA A 113 0.48 3.88 13.78
CA ALA A 113 0.01 4.79 14.83
C ALA A 113 1.13 5.20 15.80
N VAL A 114 2.01 4.27 16.20
CA VAL A 114 3.20 4.60 17.00
C VAL A 114 4.14 5.55 16.24
N GLY A 115 4.35 5.32 14.95
CA GLY A 115 5.10 6.23 14.08
C GLY A 115 4.43 7.62 13.97
N THR A 116 3.11 7.69 13.88
CA THR A 116 2.36 8.95 13.89
C THR A 116 2.56 9.70 15.21
N ILE A 117 2.57 9.01 16.36
CA ILE A 117 2.88 9.65 17.67
C ILE A 117 4.29 10.26 17.67
N VAL A 118 5.26 9.58 17.04
CA VAL A 118 6.61 10.12 16.86
C VAL A 118 6.58 11.41 16.03
N PHE A 119 5.79 11.47 14.96
CA PHE A 119 5.64 12.70 14.16
C PHE A 119 4.95 13.84 14.90
N VAL A 120 3.88 13.55 15.67
CA VAL A 120 3.22 14.53 16.54
C VAL A 120 4.20 15.07 17.58
N SER A 121 5.01 14.21 18.18
CA SER A 121 6.03 14.65 19.14
C SER A 121 7.05 15.61 18.50
N ALA A 122 7.45 15.35 17.26
CA ALA A 122 8.37 16.22 16.54
C ALA A 122 7.76 17.60 16.26
N SER A 123 6.49 17.61 15.83
CA SER A 123 5.72 18.83 15.55
C SER A 123 5.49 19.68 16.80
N VAL A 124 4.96 19.09 17.88
CA VAL A 124 4.56 19.81 19.10
C VAL A 124 5.76 20.33 19.89
N PHE A 125 6.80 19.51 20.06
CA PHE A 125 7.91 19.87 20.93
C PHE A 125 8.96 20.75 20.23
N GLY A 126 8.97 20.85 18.90
CA GLY A 126 9.83 21.73 18.11
C GLY A 126 11.35 21.58 18.31
N THR A 127 11.78 20.67 19.18
CA THR A 127 13.15 20.45 19.66
C THR A 127 13.74 19.15 19.11
N THR A 128 13.00 18.51 18.22
CA THR A 128 13.27 17.15 17.78
C THR A 128 14.09 17.15 16.51
N THR A 129 15.09 16.29 16.44
CA THR A 129 16.02 16.23 15.30
C THR A 129 15.41 15.48 14.11
N LEU A 130 15.80 15.84 12.88
CA LEU A 130 15.36 15.17 11.64
C LEU A 130 15.50 13.62 11.67
N PRO A 131 16.56 13.03 12.26
CA PRO A 131 16.64 11.58 12.48
C PRO A 131 15.48 10.95 13.26
N TRP A 132 14.81 11.70 14.14
CA TRP A 132 13.64 11.19 14.87
C TRP A 132 12.47 10.86 13.94
N LEU A 133 12.29 11.63 12.87
CA LEU A 133 11.29 11.36 11.83
C LEU A 133 11.60 10.05 11.09
N LEU A 134 12.88 9.67 10.97
CA LEU A 134 13.27 8.38 10.40
C LEU A 134 12.87 7.22 11.32
N ILE A 135 12.92 7.41 12.64
CA ILE A 135 12.46 6.40 13.62
C ILE A 135 10.97 6.14 13.45
N GLY A 136 10.16 7.20 13.34
CA GLY A 136 8.71 7.04 13.10
C GLY A 136 8.40 6.29 11.80
N SER A 137 9.15 6.60 10.74
CA SER A 137 9.06 5.91 9.44
C SER A 137 9.47 4.43 9.55
N ALA A 138 10.56 4.14 10.28
CA ALA A 138 11.03 2.79 10.53
C ALA A 138 10.05 1.96 11.36
N LEU A 139 9.41 2.54 12.37
CA LEU A 139 8.40 1.85 13.18
C LEU A 139 7.18 1.44 12.35
N SER A 140 6.70 2.33 11.48
CA SER A 140 5.66 1.97 10.51
C SER A 140 6.14 0.85 9.58
N GLY A 141 7.36 0.92 9.07
CA GLY A 141 7.97 -0.12 8.23
C GLY A 141 8.08 -1.49 8.94
N ILE A 142 8.65 -1.54 10.14
CA ILE A 142 8.86 -2.77 10.94
C ILE A 142 7.53 -3.48 11.24
N SER A 143 6.43 -2.74 11.28
CA SER A 143 5.09 -3.29 11.47
C SER A 143 4.41 -3.79 10.19
N GLY A 144 5.08 -3.68 9.04
CA GLY A 144 4.58 -4.05 7.71
C GLY A 144 4.12 -2.86 6.88
N GLY A 145 3.66 -1.77 7.51
CA GLY A 145 3.19 -0.56 6.82
C GLY A 145 2.07 -0.84 5.81
N PHE A 146 1.93 0.01 4.79
CA PHE A 146 0.87 -0.16 3.78
C PHE A 146 0.96 -1.48 3.02
N VAL A 147 2.17 -1.99 2.76
CA VAL A 147 2.39 -3.27 2.07
C VAL A 147 1.89 -4.44 2.91
N GLY A 148 2.21 -4.45 4.21
CA GLY A 148 1.69 -5.43 5.15
C GLY A 148 0.16 -5.40 5.24
N CYS A 149 -0.44 -4.20 5.25
CA CYS A 149 -1.89 -4.04 5.27
C CYS A 149 -2.56 -4.60 3.99
N VAL A 150 -2.07 -4.22 2.80
CA VAL A 150 -2.61 -4.73 1.53
C VAL A 150 -2.47 -6.25 1.45
N MET A 151 -1.31 -6.78 1.81
CA MET A 151 -1.09 -8.23 1.86
C MET A 151 -2.07 -8.91 2.82
N ALA A 152 -2.25 -8.40 4.03
CA ALA A 152 -3.13 -9.01 5.03
C ALA A 152 -4.59 -9.01 4.58
N VAL A 153 -5.07 -7.88 4.04
CA VAL A 153 -6.46 -7.73 3.59
C VAL A 153 -6.73 -8.57 2.33
N THR A 154 -5.82 -8.58 1.35
CA THR A 154 -5.96 -9.42 0.14
C THR A 154 -5.85 -10.91 0.44
N SER A 155 -5.04 -11.29 1.43
CA SER A 155 -4.98 -12.68 1.87
C SER A 155 -6.24 -13.09 2.62
N TYR A 156 -6.75 -12.25 3.52
CA TYR A 156 -7.99 -12.51 4.26
C TYR A 156 -9.17 -12.66 3.30
N ILE A 157 -9.33 -11.72 2.35
CA ILE A 157 -10.46 -11.75 1.41
C ILE A 157 -10.43 -13.00 0.53
N SER A 158 -9.26 -13.53 0.23
CA SER A 158 -9.10 -14.77 -0.56
C SER A 158 -9.67 -16.01 0.13
N GLU A 159 -9.66 -16.01 1.46
CA GLU A 159 -10.12 -17.12 2.30
C GLU A 159 -11.62 -17.03 2.59
N VAL A 160 -12.14 -15.81 2.80
CA VAL A 160 -13.57 -15.59 3.10
C VAL A 160 -14.43 -15.36 1.85
N SER A 161 -13.87 -15.54 0.65
CA SER A 161 -14.62 -15.37 -0.60
C SER A 161 -14.59 -16.62 -1.48
N ASN A 162 -15.79 -17.02 -1.89
CA ASN A 162 -15.97 -18.06 -2.90
C ASN A 162 -15.45 -17.57 -4.26
N ARG A 163 -15.10 -18.52 -5.15
CA ARG A 163 -14.48 -18.23 -6.46
C ARG A 163 -15.30 -17.23 -7.30
N GLU A 164 -16.63 -17.29 -7.20
CA GLU A 164 -17.57 -16.39 -7.87
C GLU A 164 -17.53 -14.95 -7.33
N ALA A 165 -17.55 -14.77 -6.00
CA ALA A 165 -17.58 -13.46 -5.37
C ALA A 165 -16.20 -12.80 -5.27
N ARG A 166 -15.11 -13.57 -5.39
CA ARG A 166 -13.73 -13.12 -5.17
C ARG A 166 -13.36 -11.89 -5.99
N THR A 167 -13.64 -11.91 -7.30
CA THR A 167 -13.34 -10.77 -8.17
C THR A 167 -14.03 -9.50 -7.70
N SER A 168 -15.34 -9.57 -7.42
CA SER A 168 -16.13 -8.42 -6.96
C SER A 168 -15.63 -7.87 -5.62
N ARG A 169 -15.23 -8.77 -4.71
CA ARG A 169 -14.71 -8.42 -3.39
C ARG A 169 -13.32 -7.77 -3.46
N VAL A 170 -12.43 -8.29 -4.31
CA VAL A 170 -11.16 -7.64 -4.63
C VAL A 170 -11.39 -6.27 -5.28
N SER A 171 -12.35 -6.14 -6.19
CA SER A 171 -12.71 -4.84 -6.76
C SER A 171 -13.21 -3.84 -5.72
N LEU A 172 -13.95 -4.28 -4.70
CA LEU A 172 -14.41 -3.40 -3.60
C LEU A 172 -13.25 -2.91 -2.72
N LEU A 173 -12.25 -3.75 -2.45
CA LEU A 173 -11.01 -3.33 -1.79
C LEU A 173 -10.32 -2.23 -2.58
N GLU A 174 -10.24 -2.39 -3.89
CA GLU A 174 -9.55 -1.44 -4.74
C GLU A 174 -10.31 -0.11 -4.88
N ILE A 175 -11.65 -0.13 -4.94
CA ILE A 175 -12.47 1.08 -4.84
C ILE A 175 -12.20 1.79 -3.51
N SER A 176 -12.09 1.04 -2.41
CA SER A 176 -11.78 1.59 -1.09
C SER A 176 -10.41 2.26 -1.08
N PHE A 177 -9.39 1.63 -1.69
CA PHE A 177 -8.06 2.21 -1.85
C PHE A 177 -8.10 3.50 -2.67
N SER A 178 -8.73 3.49 -3.85
CA SER A 178 -8.80 4.66 -4.73
C SER A 178 -9.58 5.83 -4.11
N LEU A 179 -10.65 5.54 -3.38
CA LEU A 179 -11.42 6.57 -2.66
C LEU A 179 -10.59 7.21 -1.55
N ALA A 180 -9.84 6.41 -0.80
CA ALA A 180 -8.91 6.92 0.21
C ALA A 180 -7.81 7.79 -0.43
N ALA A 181 -7.27 7.40 -1.59
CA ALA A 181 -6.26 8.16 -2.31
C ALA A 181 -6.78 9.52 -2.81
N ALA A 182 -8.05 9.61 -3.20
CA ALA A 182 -8.67 10.86 -3.62
C ALA A 182 -8.97 11.80 -2.43
N ILE A 183 -9.53 11.25 -1.35
CA ILE A 183 -9.98 12.03 -0.19
C ILE A 183 -8.81 12.41 0.73
N GLY A 184 -7.84 11.52 0.92
CA GLY A 184 -6.78 11.68 1.92
C GLY A 184 -5.98 12.98 1.75
N PRO A 185 -5.29 13.20 0.62
CA PRO A 185 -4.44 14.38 0.45
C PRO A 185 -5.23 15.68 0.44
N THR A 186 -6.42 15.68 -0.18
CA THR A 186 -7.27 16.88 -0.28
C THR A 186 -7.83 17.29 1.08
N SER A 187 -8.31 16.32 1.86
CA SER A 187 -8.79 16.58 3.23
C SER A 187 -7.67 16.96 4.19
N ALA A 188 -6.49 16.33 4.07
CA ALA A 188 -5.31 16.70 4.86
C ALA A 188 -4.85 18.13 4.57
N ALA A 189 -4.73 18.51 3.30
CA ALA A 189 -4.33 19.87 2.91
C ALA A 189 -5.35 20.92 3.38
N TYR A 190 -6.66 20.64 3.29
CA TYR A 190 -7.67 21.55 3.81
C TYR A 190 -7.57 21.69 5.34
N LEU A 191 -7.43 20.57 6.06
CA LEU A 191 -7.37 20.56 7.51
C LEU A 191 -6.08 21.17 8.08
N SER A 192 -4.93 20.93 7.44
CA SER A 192 -3.65 21.51 7.87
C SER A 192 -3.63 23.03 7.71
N ASN A 193 -4.22 23.54 6.63
CA ASN A 193 -4.35 24.99 6.41
C ASN A 193 -5.41 25.65 7.32
N ALA A 194 -6.50 24.94 7.62
CA ALA A 194 -7.58 25.49 8.44
C ALA A 194 -7.26 25.46 9.96
N VAL A 195 -6.49 24.47 10.41
CA VAL A 195 -6.16 24.27 11.83
C VAL A 195 -4.65 24.22 12.01
N ASN A 196 -4.03 23.07 11.74
CA ASN A 196 -2.59 22.82 11.75
C ASN A 196 -2.32 21.36 11.33
N ILE A 197 -1.04 21.03 11.13
CA ILE A 197 -0.60 19.66 10.81
C ILE A 197 -0.92 18.65 11.93
N ASP A 198 -0.94 19.07 13.20
CA ASP A 198 -1.22 18.19 14.34
C ASP A 198 -2.65 17.64 14.30
N ALA A 199 -3.62 18.47 13.90
CA ALA A 199 -5.01 18.06 13.74
C ALA A 199 -5.14 16.91 12.73
N VAL A 200 -4.35 16.94 11.63
CA VAL A 200 -4.32 15.87 10.64
C VAL A 200 -3.79 14.57 11.26
N PHE A 201 -2.68 14.63 11.99
CA PHE A 201 -2.13 13.45 12.67
C PHE A 201 -3.10 12.86 13.70
N MET A 202 -3.87 13.69 14.43
CA MET A 202 -4.89 13.21 15.37
C MET A 202 -6.05 12.49 14.66
N VAL A 203 -6.46 12.95 13.48
CA VAL A 203 -7.42 12.22 12.63
C VAL A 203 -6.84 10.87 12.21
N CYS A 204 -5.58 10.82 11.78
CA CYS A 204 -4.91 9.56 11.44
C CYS A 204 -4.87 8.58 12.61
N LEU A 205 -4.52 9.03 13.82
CA LEU A 205 -4.54 8.21 15.03
C LEU A 205 -5.93 7.67 15.35
N THR A 206 -6.95 8.50 15.16
CA THR A 206 -8.35 8.10 15.36
C THR A 206 -8.76 7.03 14.35
N CYS A 207 -8.40 7.19 13.07
CA CYS A 207 -8.63 6.18 12.03
C CYS A 207 -7.95 4.85 12.37
N HIS A 208 -6.69 4.88 12.82
CA HIS A 208 -5.97 3.67 13.26
C HIS A 208 -6.62 3.01 14.48
N ALA A 209 -7.09 3.79 15.46
CA ALA A 209 -7.78 3.26 16.64
C ALA A 209 -9.11 2.59 16.26
N ILE A 210 -9.92 3.23 15.40
CA ILE A 210 -11.19 2.66 14.90
C ILE A 210 -10.92 1.38 14.12
N LEU A 211 -9.89 1.37 13.25
CA LEU A 211 -9.49 0.17 12.50
C LEU A 211 -9.13 -0.98 13.43
N ILE A 212 -8.26 -0.74 14.42
CA ILE A 212 -7.81 -1.77 15.35
C ILE A 212 -9.01 -2.31 16.15
N ALA A 213 -9.87 -1.42 16.66
CA ALA A 213 -11.08 -1.81 17.36
C ALA A 213 -12.01 -2.65 16.47
N TYR A 214 -12.20 -2.25 15.20
CA TYR A 214 -13.00 -3.00 14.24
C TYR A 214 -12.46 -4.42 14.01
N VAL A 215 -11.15 -4.57 13.78
CA VAL A 215 -10.52 -5.88 13.58
C VAL A 215 -10.62 -6.74 14.84
N VAL A 216 -10.39 -6.16 16.02
CA VAL A 216 -10.41 -6.90 17.29
C VAL A 216 -11.82 -7.35 17.66
N LEU A 217 -12.83 -6.49 17.48
CA LEU A 217 -14.18 -6.72 17.98
C LEU A 217 -15.10 -7.43 16.97
N TYR A 218 -14.99 -7.12 15.67
CA TYR A 218 -15.96 -7.60 14.67
C TYR A 218 -15.40 -8.65 13.72
N LEU A 219 -14.09 -8.64 13.46
CA LEU A 219 -13.50 -9.54 12.49
C LEU A 219 -13.16 -10.90 13.12
N SER A 220 -13.70 -11.98 12.54
CA SER A 220 -13.39 -13.35 12.90
C SER A 220 -11.97 -13.71 12.45
N ASP A 221 -11.26 -14.47 13.28
CA ASP A 221 -9.95 -15.00 12.92
C ASP A 221 -10.15 -16.20 12.00
N VAL A 222 -9.64 -16.08 10.78
CA VAL A 222 -9.68 -17.17 9.80
C VAL A 222 -8.41 -17.98 10.01
N ARG A 223 -8.55 -19.15 10.61
CA ARG A 223 -7.48 -20.13 10.71
C ARG A 223 -7.67 -21.16 9.61
N ARG A 224 -6.62 -21.40 8.84
CA ARG A 224 -6.54 -22.64 8.08
C ARG A 224 -6.64 -23.78 9.09
N SER A 225 -7.66 -24.63 8.96
CA SER A 225 -7.71 -25.89 9.70
C SER A 225 -6.51 -26.72 9.26
N LEU A 226 -5.39 -26.53 9.95
CA LEU A 226 -4.29 -27.49 9.92
C LEU A 226 -4.86 -28.72 10.60
N GLN A 227 -5.39 -29.65 9.80
CA GLN A 227 -5.94 -30.94 10.24
C GLN A 227 -4.95 -31.75 11.10
N ASN A 228 -3.69 -31.32 11.20
CA ASN A 228 -2.76 -31.70 12.24
C ASN A 228 -2.01 -30.46 12.74
N PRO A 229 -1.86 -30.23 14.07
CA PRO A 229 -0.98 -29.20 14.58
C PRO A 229 0.46 -29.58 14.22
N VAL A 230 0.94 -29.11 13.07
CA VAL A 230 2.37 -29.15 12.77
C VAL A 230 3.01 -28.24 13.82
N ASN A 231 3.99 -28.74 14.55
CA ASN A 231 4.85 -27.94 15.42
C ASN A 231 5.70 -27.02 14.53
N VAL A 232 5.08 -25.98 13.98
CA VAL A 232 5.78 -24.98 13.16
C VAL A 232 6.72 -24.23 14.08
N THR A 233 8.01 -24.33 13.79
CA THR A 233 9.05 -23.69 14.57
C THR A 233 9.18 -22.21 14.22
N TRP A 234 9.61 -21.38 15.17
CA TRP A 234 9.90 -19.95 14.91
C TRP A 234 10.89 -19.74 13.76
N ARG A 235 11.78 -20.71 13.50
CA ARG A 235 12.72 -20.68 12.36
C ARG A 235 12.02 -20.84 11.01
N GLU A 236 10.93 -21.58 10.95
CA GLU A 236 10.13 -21.74 9.73
C GLU A 236 9.32 -20.48 9.43
N VAL A 237 8.77 -19.84 10.47
CA VAL A 237 8.03 -18.57 10.38
C VAL A 237 8.95 -17.42 9.96
N LEU A 238 10.16 -17.37 10.53
CA LEU A 238 11.19 -16.37 10.21
C LEU A 238 12.00 -16.72 8.95
N GLY A 239 11.75 -17.87 8.34
CA GLY A 239 12.53 -18.39 7.23
C GLY A 239 12.27 -17.68 5.90
N THR A 240 13.31 -17.56 5.07
CA THR A 240 13.19 -17.01 3.69
C THR A 240 12.41 -17.90 2.74
N ASN A 241 12.02 -19.11 3.18
CA ASN A 241 11.25 -20.07 2.41
C ASN A 241 9.92 -19.50 1.90
N HIS A 242 9.29 -18.59 2.66
CA HIS A 242 8.06 -17.91 2.23
C HIS A 242 8.31 -16.92 1.09
N LEU A 243 9.40 -16.15 1.15
CA LEU A 243 9.81 -15.24 0.08
C LEU A 243 10.14 -16.03 -1.20
N ILE A 244 10.94 -17.08 -1.07
CA ILE A 244 11.26 -17.98 -2.18
C ILE A 244 9.98 -18.64 -2.72
N GLY A 245 9.05 -19.02 -1.84
CA GLY A 245 7.74 -19.54 -2.19
C GLY A 245 6.91 -18.54 -3.00
N ALA A 246 6.88 -17.27 -2.60
CA ALA A 246 6.18 -16.20 -3.32
C ALA A 246 6.76 -15.95 -4.72
N VAL A 247 8.09 -15.85 -4.81
CA VAL A 247 8.79 -15.74 -6.10
C VAL A 247 8.49 -16.98 -6.96
N ARG A 248 8.62 -18.18 -6.39
CA ARG A 248 8.36 -19.44 -7.11
C ARG A 248 6.92 -19.53 -7.59
N SER A 249 5.94 -19.15 -6.79
CA SER A 249 4.52 -19.10 -7.19
C SER A 249 4.28 -18.14 -8.36
N CYS A 250 5.01 -17.03 -8.44
CA CYS A 250 4.90 -16.10 -9.57
C CYS A 250 5.46 -16.71 -10.87
N PHE A 251 6.57 -17.45 -10.79
CA PHE A 251 7.27 -17.97 -11.98
C PHE A 251 7.04 -19.45 -12.28
N ARG A 252 6.18 -20.13 -11.51
CA ARG A 252 5.81 -21.54 -11.70
C ARG A 252 5.22 -21.78 -13.09
N TYR A 253 5.43 -22.96 -13.63
CA TYR A 253 4.72 -23.42 -14.83
C TYR A 253 3.21 -23.49 -14.54
N ARG A 254 2.40 -22.98 -15.47
CA ARG A 254 0.94 -23.07 -15.47
C ARG A 254 0.52 -23.54 -16.85
N GLU A 255 -0.49 -24.38 -16.92
CA GLU A 255 -1.09 -24.80 -18.19
C GLU A 255 -1.68 -23.58 -18.93
N ASP A 256 -1.75 -23.67 -20.26
CA ASP A 256 -2.16 -22.60 -21.17
C ASP A 256 -1.25 -21.36 -21.14
N ASN A 257 -1.73 -20.25 -21.71
CA ASN A 257 -1.05 -18.95 -21.72
C ASN A 257 -1.06 -18.23 -20.36
N ARG A 258 -1.49 -18.90 -19.27
CA ARG A 258 -1.68 -18.30 -17.93
C ARG A 258 -0.37 -17.85 -17.30
N ARG A 259 0.72 -18.60 -17.49
CA ARG A 259 2.05 -18.21 -16.97
C ARG A 259 2.52 -16.89 -17.60
N SER A 260 2.45 -16.80 -18.93
CA SER A 260 2.84 -15.60 -19.68
C SER A 260 1.94 -14.42 -19.31
N SER A 261 0.63 -14.64 -19.16
CA SER A 261 -0.34 -13.63 -18.72
C SER A 261 -0.01 -13.08 -17.33
N LEU A 262 0.33 -13.94 -16.36
CA LEU A 262 0.73 -13.49 -15.03
C LEU A 262 2.03 -12.66 -15.08
N ILE A 263 3.04 -13.13 -15.82
CA ILE A 263 4.31 -12.39 -15.96
C ILE A 263 4.07 -11.01 -16.59
N CYS A 264 3.23 -10.94 -17.63
CA CYS A 264 2.81 -9.68 -18.24
C CYS A 264 2.14 -8.74 -17.22
N LEU A 265 1.25 -9.25 -16.37
CA LEU A 265 0.59 -8.46 -15.32
C LEU A 265 1.58 -7.99 -14.24
N LEU A 266 2.56 -8.80 -13.87
CA LEU A 266 3.61 -8.41 -12.93
C LEU A 266 4.50 -7.29 -13.50
N ILE A 267 4.83 -7.36 -14.80
CA ILE A 267 5.56 -6.29 -15.50
C ILE A 267 4.71 -5.01 -15.56
N CYS A 268 3.41 -5.13 -15.89
CA CYS A 268 2.49 -3.99 -15.87
C CYS A 268 2.45 -3.36 -14.48
N SER A 269 2.41 -4.19 -13.42
CA SER A 269 2.43 -3.72 -12.05
C SER A 269 3.71 -2.93 -11.73
N LEU A 270 4.87 -3.44 -12.13
CA LEU A 270 6.15 -2.79 -11.91
C LEU A 270 6.21 -1.41 -12.59
N ILE A 271 5.84 -1.35 -13.88
CA ILE A 271 5.89 -0.12 -14.68
C ILE A 271 4.94 0.94 -14.09
N VAL A 272 3.68 0.57 -13.84
CA VAL A 272 2.70 1.51 -13.31
C VAL A 272 3.16 2.06 -11.96
N MET A 273 3.66 1.23 -11.04
CA MET A 273 4.13 1.73 -9.73
C MET A 273 5.34 2.66 -9.85
N THR A 274 6.28 2.39 -10.75
CA THR A 274 7.44 3.26 -10.96
C THR A 274 7.03 4.63 -11.52
N VAL A 275 5.99 4.67 -12.36
CA VAL A 275 5.49 5.93 -12.94
C VAL A 275 4.55 6.68 -11.99
N VAL A 276 3.85 5.99 -11.07
CA VAL A 276 2.92 6.61 -10.12
C VAL A 276 3.60 7.67 -9.26
N GLU A 277 4.89 7.55 -8.92
CA GLU A 277 5.63 8.55 -8.12
C GLU A 277 5.82 9.91 -8.82
N VAL A 278 5.34 10.07 -10.05
CA VAL A 278 5.40 11.30 -10.84
C VAL A 278 4.14 12.15 -10.57
N PRO A 279 4.25 13.33 -9.90
CA PRO A 279 3.08 14.05 -9.36
C PRO A 279 1.95 14.41 -10.35
N PRO A 280 2.20 14.77 -11.63
CA PRO A 280 1.10 14.98 -12.60
C PRO A 280 0.35 13.70 -13.01
N VAL A 281 1.00 12.54 -12.92
CA VAL A 281 0.47 11.23 -13.36
C VAL A 281 -0.22 10.48 -12.21
N TYR A 282 0.05 10.92 -10.98
CA TYR A 282 -0.41 10.36 -9.70
C TYR A 282 -1.92 10.03 -9.67
N MET A 283 -2.78 10.92 -10.18
CA MET A 283 -4.24 10.79 -10.03
C MET A 283 -4.89 9.73 -10.94
N LEU A 284 -4.36 9.50 -12.14
CA LEU A 284 -4.91 8.50 -13.09
C LEU A 284 -4.22 7.14 -12.97
N GLY A 285 -2.94 7.10 -12.59
CA GLY A 285 -2.16 5.87 -12.47
C GLY A 285 -2.71 4.87 -11.45
N TYR A 286 -3.33 5.36 -10.36
CA TYR A 286 -3.93 4.48 -9.35
C TYR A 286 -5.19 3.74 -9.81
N LEU A 287 -5.79 4.09 -10.95
CA LEU A 287 -6.93 3.33 -11.49
C LEU A 287 -6.49 2.03 -12.19
N CYS A 288 -5.25 1.99 -12.68
CA CYS A 288 -4.72 0.82 -13.42
C CYS A 288 -4.42 -0.36 -12.48
N MET A 289 -3.97 -0.07 -11.26
CA MET A 289 -3.60 -1.08 -10.28
C MET A 289 -4.74 -2.00 -9.83
N PRO A 290 -5.92 -1.46 -9.50
CA PRO A 290 -7.13 -2.23 -9.29
C PRO A 290 -7.40 -3.26 -10.38
N ALA A 291 -7.29 -2.84 -11.64
CA ALA A 291 -7.55 -3.70 -12.79
C ALA A 291 -6.49 -4.81 -12.89
N ILE A 292 -5.21 -4.48 -12.75
CA ILE A 292 -4.10 -5.44 -12.78
C ILE A 292 -4.27 -6.48 -11.66
N ARG A 293 -4.55 -6.05 -10.42
CA ARG A 293 -4.74 -6.95 -9.28
C ARG A 293 -5.97 -7.85 -9.44
N SER A 294 -7.07 -7.31 -9.97
CA SER A 294 -8.26 -8.09 -10.30
C SER A 294 -7.94 -9.17 -11.34
N LEU A 295 -7.18 -8.84 -12.39
CA LEU A 295 -6.73 -9.81 -13.39
C LEU A 295 -5.80 -10.87 -12.78
N ILE A 296 -4.82 -10.47 -11.94
CA ILE A 296 -3.94 -11.40 -11.23
C ILE A 296 -4.76 -12.40 -10.39
N SER A 297 -5.80 -11.93 -9.69
CA SER A 297 -6.65 -12.79 -8.86
C SER A 297 -7.39 -13.89 -9.64
N LYS A 298 -7.57 -13.72 -10.95
CA LYS A 298 -8.19 -14.71 -11.85
C LYS A 298 -7.18 -15.71 -12.43
N GLN A 299 -5.89 -15.38 -12.40
CA GLN A 299 -4.81 -16.21 -12.96
C GLN A 299 -4.17 -17.15 -11.94
N VAL A 300 -4.54 -17.02 -10.66
CA VAL A 300 -3.87 -17.67 -9.53
C VAL A 300 -4.91 -18.37 -8.65
N GLU A 301 -4.57 -19.56 -8.16
CA GLU A 301 -5.43 -20.31 -7.24
C GLU A 301 -5.49 -19.67 -5.85
N ALA A 302 -6.55 -19.99 -5.08
CA ALA A 302 -6.83 -19.34 -3.80
C ALA A 302 -5.69 -19.48 -2.79
N ASP A 303 -5.01 -20.62 -2.79
CA ASP A 303 -3.90 -20.95 -1.90
C ASP A 303 -2.56 -20.28 -2.27
N GLU A 304 -2.42 -19.85 -3.53
CA GLU A 304 -1.24 -19.12 -4.03
C GLU A 304 -1.47 -17.59 -4.05
N LEU A 305 -2.71 -17.13 -3.89
CA LEU A 305 -3.10 -15.73 -4.07
C LEU A 305 -2.38 -14.80 -3.08
N GLY A 306 -2.37 -15.12 -1.79
CA GLY A 306 -1.66 -14.35 -0.77
C GLY A 306 -0.15 -14.24 -1.05
N LYS A 307 0.46 -15.29 -1.60
CA LYS A 307 1.88 -15.31 -1.98
C LYS A 307 2.17 -14.41 -3.17
N VAL A 308 1.32 -14.46 -4.20
CA VAL A 308 1.48 -13.60 -5.39
C VAL A 308 1.25 -12.13 -5.02
N PHE A 309 0.26 -11.82 -4.19
CA PHE A 309 0.03 -10.45 -3.73
C PHE A 309 1.15 -9.92 -2.82
N ALA A 310 1.73 -10.78 -1.97
CA ALA A 310 2.94 -10.42 -1.21
C ALA A 310 4.11 -10.05 -2.15
N PHE A 311 4.29 -10.81 -3.25
CA PHE A 311 5.32 -10.49 -4.25
C PHE A 311 5.01 -9.19 -5.01
N VAL A 312 3.77 -8.97 -5.42
CA VAL A 312 3.33 -7.69 -6.05
C VAL A 312 3.60 -6.52 -5.13
N ALA A 313 3.28 -6.64 -3.83
CA ALA A 313 3.50 -5.57 -2.87
C ALA A 313 5.01 -5.34 -2.60
N MET A 314 5.83 -6.39 -2.62
CA MET A 314 7.29 -6.24 -2.60
C MET A 314 7.81 -5.51 -3.84
N LEU A 315 7.34 -5.87 -5.04
CA LEU A 315 7.68 -5.15 -6.27
C LEU A 315 7.28 -3.69 -6.19
N GLN A 316 6.13 -3.38 -5.58
CA GLN A 316 5.68 -2.00 -5.36
C GLN A 316 6.66 -1.20 -4.49
N ASN A 317 7.12 -1.74 -3.36
CA ASN A 317 8.13 -1.06 -2.52
C ASN A 317 9.44 -0.82 -3.27
N LEU A 318 9.90 -1.81 -4.05
CA LEU A 318 11.09 -1.64 -4.89
C LEU A 318 10.87 -0.58 -5.96
N SER A 319 9.71 -0.58 -6.64
CA SER A 319 9.34 0.42 -7.63
C SER A 319 9.32 1.84 -7.06
N THR A 320 8.84 2.06 -5.83
CA THR A 320 8.86 3.38 -5.18
C THR A 320 10.29 3.86 -4.94
N LEU A 321 11.18 2.97 -4.46
CA LEU A 321 12.60 3.30 -4.25
C LEU A 321 13.31 3.63 -5.58
N PHE A 322 13.16 2.76 -6.59
CA PHE A 322 13.78 2.96 -7.90
C PHE A 322 13.15 4.12 -8.68
N GLY A 323 11.86 4.35 -8.55
CA GLY A 323 11.13 5.46 -9.17
C GLY A 323 11.66 6.80 -8.70
N SER A 324 11.82 6.97 -7.38
CA SER A 324 12.41 8.17 -6.79
C SER A 324 13.83 8.42 -7.27
N LEU A 325 14.68 7.38 -7.28
CA LEU A 325 16.07 7.49 -7.76
C LEU A 325 16.14 7.84 -9.24
N THR A 326 15.30 7.21 -10.06
CA THR A 326 15.24 7.43 -11.50
C THR A 326 14.76 8.84 -11.82
N PHE A 327 13.67 9.29 -11.17
CA PHE A 327 13.12 10.63 -11.39
C PHE A 327 14.08 11.73 -10.91
N ASN A 328 14.59 11.61 -9.67
CA ASN A 328 15.51 12.60 -9.11
C ASN A 328 16.85 12.64 -9.85
N GLY A 329 17.30 11.52 -10.42
CA GLY A 329 18.49 11.46 -11.27
C GLY A 329 18.27 12.02 -12.68
N LEU A 330 17.13 11.71 -13.31
CA LEU A 330 16.85 12.12 -14.70
C LEU A 330 16.36 13.56 -14.82
N TYR A 331 15.60 14.07 -13.85
CA TYR A 331 15.01 15.40 -13.91
C TYR A 331 16.05 16.53 -14.07
N PRO A 332 17.17 16.55 -13.32
CA PRO A 332 18.20 17.57 -13.48
C PRO A 332 18.92 17.52 -14.83
N ILE A 333 19.02 16.34 -15.45
CA ILE A 333 19.67 16.14 -16.75
C ILE A 333 18.75 16.61 -17.87
N THR A 334 17.46 16.30 -17.76
CA THR A 334 16.47 16.53 -18.83
C THR A 334 15.86 17.93 -18.80
N ARG A 335 15.84 18.61 -17.64
CA ARG A 335 15.28 19.98 -17.50
C ARG A 335 15.92 21.00 -18.44
N SER A 336 17.17 20.79 -18.87
CA SER A 336 17.88 21.68 -19.79
C SER A 336 17.48 21.47 -21.25
N ILE A 337 16.96 20.29 -21.60
CA ILE A 337 16.52 19.94 -22.95
C ILE A 337 15.07 20.39 -23.14
N LEU A 338 14.17 19.90 -22.28
CA LEU A 338 12.76 20.26 -22.28
C LEU A 338 12.24 20.14 -20.84
N PRO A 339 11.74 21.24 -20.24
CA PRO A 339 11.09 21.19 -18.93
C PRO A 339 9.85 20.28 -19.01
N GLY A 340 9.96 19.09 -18.44
CA GLY A 340 8.89 18.09 -18.43
C GLY A 340 9.13 16.84 -19.29
N LEU A 341 10.29 16.69 -19.95
CA LEU A 341 10.61 15.48 -20.72
C LEU A 341 10.51 14.18 -19.90
N VAL A 342 10.86 14.22 -18.61
CA VAL A 342 10.70 13.04 -17.72
C VAL A 342 9.24 12.63 -17.58
N PHE A 343 8.33 13.59 -17.59
CA PHE A 343 6.89 13.32 -17.52
C PHE A 343 6.39 12.65 -18.80
N GLU A 344 6.86 13.10 -19.96
CA GLU A 344 6.55 12.49 -21.26
C GLU A 344 7.10 11.07 -21.38
N ILE A 345 8.32 10.82 -20.86
CA ILE A 345 8.89 9.47 -20.77
C ILE A 345 8.00 8.58 -19.90
N GLY A 346 7.53 9.09 -18.76
CA GLY A 346 6.59 8.39 -17.89
C GLY A 346 5.27 8.03 -18.59
N ALA A 347 4.69 8.99 -19.33
CA ALA A 347 3.47 8.77 -20.11
C ALA A 347 3.68 7.72 -21.21
N CYS A 348 4.80 7.77 -21.93
CA CYS A 348 5.16 6.75 -22.93
C CYS A 348 5.31 5.35 -22.31
N LEU A 349 5.92 5.24 -21.12
CA LEU A 349 6.06 3.96 -20.43
C LEU A 349 4.70 3.35 -20.05
N LEU A 350 3.70 4.17 -19.72
CA LEU A 350 2.34 3.70 -19.41
C LEU A 350 1.58 3.14 -20.63
N LEU A 351 2.04 3.40 -21.86
CA LEU A 351 1.50 2.76 -23.06
C LEU A 351 1.77 1.25 -23.06
N ILE A 352 2.86 0.79 -22.44
CA ILE A 352 3.22 -0.64 -22.40
C ILE A 352 2.15 -1.43 -21.62
N PRO A 353 1.81 -1.10 -20.35
CA PRO A 353 0.69 -1.72 -19.65
C PRO A 353 -0.63 -1.62 -20.40
N LEU A 354 -0.92 -0.47 -21.02
CA LEU A 354 -2.15 -0.28 -21.78
C LEU A 354 -2.25 -1.27 -22.95
N LEU A 355 -1.19 -1.40 -23.74
CA LEU A 355 -1.12 -2.34 -24.87
C LEU A 355 -1.19 -3.80 -24.40
N ILE A 356 -0.51 -4.15 -23.31
CA ILE A 356 -0.57 -5.50 -22.74
C ILE A 356 -1.99 -5.82 -22.25
N ILE A 357 -2.68 -4.89 -21.59
CA ILE A 357 -4.03 -5.14 -21.09
C ILE A 357 -5.04 -5.28 -22.24
N THR A 358 -4.89 -4.46 -23.29
CA THR A 358 -5.82 -4.40 -24.44
C THR A 358 -5.59 -5.50 -25.48
N PHE A 359 -4.32 -5.79 -25.81
CA PHE A 359 -3.93 -6.72 -26.88
C PHE A 359 -3.14 -7.92 -26.37
N GLY A 360 -2.98 -8.07 -25.05
CA GLY A 360 -2.28 -9.19 -24.45
C GLY A 360 -2.94 -10.54 -24.75
N PRO A 361 -2.31 -11.63 -24.30
CA PRO A 361 -2.87 -12.96 -24.44
C PRO A 361 -4.33 -12.93 -23.98
N GLN A 362 -5.24 -13.52 -24.77
CA GLN A 362 -6.65 -13.66 -24.38
C GLN A 362 -6.66 -14.09 -22.93
N TRP A 363 -7.19 -13.21 -22.08
CA TRP A 363 -7.28 -13.45 -20.65
C TRP A 363 -8.31 -14.57 -20.48
N ASP A 364 -7.92 -15.80 -20.81
CA ASP A 364 -8.75 -17.00 -20.75
C ASP A 364 -9.03 -17.22 -19.27
N VAL A 365 -10.07 -16.53 -18.79
CA VAL A 365 -10.66 -16.78 -17.51
C VAL A 365 -11.29 -18.16 -17.66
N PRO A 366 -10.88 -19.17 -16.87
CA PRO A 366 -11.49 -20.49 -16.94
C PRO A 366 -13.01 -20.34 -16.85
N GLN A 367 -13.75 -20.75 -17.88
CA GLN A 367 -15.20 -20.82 -17.77
C GLN A 367 -15.53 -21.86 -16.71
N ILE A 368 -16.28 -21.43 -15.70
CA ILE A 368 -16.66 -22.28 -14.57
C ILE A 368 -17.72 -23.26 -15.08
N ASP A 369 -17.46 -24.56 -14.94
CA ASP A 369 -18.49 -25.58 -15.07
C ASP A 369 -19.31 -25.61 -13.77
N TYR A 370 -20.43 -24.89 -13.77
CA TYR A 370 -21.29 -24.69 -12.60
C TYR A 370 -22.00 -25.97 -12.12
N ALA A 371 -21.87 -27.09 -12.83
CA ALA A 371 -22.49 -28.36 -12.44
C ALA A 371 -21.78 -29.07 -11.27
N ASN A 372 -20.53 -28.71 -10.96
CA ASN A 372 -19.66 -29.50 -10.06
C ASN A 372 -19.15 -28.77 -8.80
N VAL A 373 -19.64 -27.56 -8.50
CA VAL A 373 -19.22 -26.83 -7.30
C VAL A 373 -20.08 -27.26 -6.11
N GLN A 374 -19.55 -28.14 -5.26
CA GLN A 374 -20.15 -28.44 -3.95
C GLN A 374 -20.02 -27.20 -3.05
N GLU A 375 -21.16 -26.73 -2.52
CA GLU A 375 -21.18 -25.68 -1.50
C GLU A 375 -20.36 -26.16 -0.28
N PRO A 376 -19.51 -25.31 0.31
CA PRO A 376 -18.85 -25.65 1.55
C PRO A 376 -19.91 -25.84 2.64
N ASN A 377 -19.89 -26.99 3.30
CA ASN A 377 -20.68 -27.26 4.50
C ASN A 377 -20.33 -26.19 5.55
N VAL A 378 -21.19 -25.19 5.68
CA VAL A 378 -21.19 -24.32 6.85
C VAL A 378 -21.82 -25.15 7.95
N GLU A 379 -20.99 -25.77 8.79
CA GLU A 379 -21.45 -26.25 10.09
C GLU A 379 -21.87 -25.01 10.88
N GLU A 380 -23.18 -24.79 10.96
CA GLU A 380 -23.79 -23.91 11.95
C GLU A 380 -23.45 -24.50 13.33
N GLU A 381 -22.44 -23.95 14.00
CA GLU A 381 -22.27 -24.15 15.43
C GLU A 381 -23.44 -23.43 16.13
N GLU A 382 -24.54 -24.16 16.34
CA GLU A 382 -25.51 -23.83 17.39
C GLU A 382 -24.81 -24.01 18.76
N GLY A 383 -24.64 -22.89 19.48
CA GLY A 383 -24.11 -22.86 20.84
C GLY A 383 -24.33 -21.51 21.52
#